data_AF-A0A2T6G9N1-F1
#
_entry.id   AF-A0A2T6G9N1-F1
#
_cell.length_a   1.000
_cell.length_b   1.000
_cell.length_c   1.000
_cell.angle_alpha   90.00
_cell.angle_beta   90.00
_cell.angle_gamma   90.00
#
_symmetry.space_group_name_H-M   'P 1'
#
loop_
_entity.id
_entity.type
_entity.pdbx_description
1 polymer ?
#
loop_
_entity_poly.entity_id
_entity_poly.type
_entity_poly.pdbx_seq_one_letter_code
_entity_poly.pdbx_strand_id
1 'polypeptide(L)'
;MSTITEASVQSARPTRFMDAVDRLKEEHDALKIRLSAVQAKAQSVGKMKTVPEAMALLQQLREEITDFRTELDRHATWEERELFPLLCSYFNKYSGPSMMPSFWVMEKDHELAETFIDSFVESVDRLSLPSREAIRETSSHLIQACLILNEHLNLEEDIVYPMAEQILDDIDSLFS
;
A
#
# COMPACT_ATOMS: atom_id res chain seq x y z
N MET A 1 7.26 47.72 -5.92
CA MET A 1 5.82 47.62 -5.58
C MET A 1 5.29 46.43 -6.37
N SER A 2 5.62 45.19 -5.99
CA SER A 2 4.86 44.29 -5.09
C SER A 2 3.38 44.58 -4.97
N THR A 3 2.54 43.67 -5.51
CA THR A 3 1.48 42.90 -4.79
C THR A 3 0.63 42.07 -5.77
N ILE A 4 1.16 40.96 -6.30
CA ILE A 4 0.34 39.90 -6.93
C ILE A 4 0.99 38.53 -6.66
N THR A 5 1.13 38.06 -5.41
CA THR A 5 1.69 36.69 -5.21
C THR A 5 1.45 36.02 -3.85
N GLU A 6 0.42 36.38 -3.07
CA GLU A 6 0.13 35.65 -1.81
C GLU A 6 -1.24 34.95 -1.82
N ALA A 7 -2.30 35.63 -2.25
CA ALA A 7 -3.65 35.06 -2.24
C ALA A 7 -3.85 33.82 -3.14
N SER A 8 -3.21 33.76 -4.32
CA SER A 8 -3.36 32.61 -5.25
C SER A 8 -2.55 31.39 -4.80
N VAL A 9 -1.48 31.59 -4.02
CA VAL A 9 -0.64 30.50 -3.49
C VAL A 9 -1.29 29.88 -2.25
N GLN A 10 -2.04 30.68 -1.49
CA GLN A 10 -2.80 30.21 -0.32
C GLN A 10 -3.97 29.30 -0.70
N SER A 11 -4.68 29.58 -1.81
CA SER A 11 -5.83 28.79 -2.28
C SER A 11 -5.45 27.51 -3.03
N ALA A 12 -4.30 27.48 -3.70
CA ALA A 12 -3.83 26.29 -4.43
C ALA A 12 -3.34 25.15 -3.50
N ARG A 13 -2.97 25.47 -2.25
CA ARG A 13 -2.48 24.50 -1.26
C ARG A 13 -3.59 23.62 -0.68
N PRO A 14 -4.75 24.15 -0.26
CA PRO A 14 -5.92 23.37 0.15
C PRO A 14 -6.37 22.37 -0.91
N THR A 15 -6.52 22.81 -2.16
CA THR A 15 -6.97 21.94 -3.26
C THR A 15 -6.00 20.79 -3.50
N ARG A 16 -4.69 21.07 -3.56
CA ARG A 16 -3.68 20.01 -3.73
C ARG A 16 -3.68 18.99 -2.58
N PHE A 17 -3.97 19.42 -1.36
CA PHE A 17 -4.05 18.53 -0.21
C PHE A 17 -5.29 17.62 -0.30
N MET A 18 -6.46 18.20 -0.59
CA MET A 18 -7.69 17.43 -0.81
C MET A 18 -7.51 16.40 -1.93
N ASP A 19 -6.96 16.82 -3.07
CA ASP A 19 -6.69 15.93 -4.20
C ASP A 19 -5.76 14.77 -3.82
N ALA A 20 -4.75 15.03 -2.98
CA ALA A 20 -3.82 13.99 -2.52
C ALA A 20 -4.50 12.97 -1.59
N VAL A 21 -5.38 13.44 -0.69
CA VAL A 21 -6.13 12.58 0.24
C VAL A 21 -7.18 11.75 -0.50
N ASP A 22 -7.86 12.34 -1.48
CA ASP A 22 -8.83 11.62 -2.30
C ASP A 22 -8.13 10.54 -3.13
N ARG A 23 -6.98 10.87 -3.74
CA ARG A 23 -6.15 9.89 -4.43
C ARG A 23 -5.70 8.74 -3.52
N LEU A 24 -5.24 9.04 -2.31
CA LEU A 24 -4.83 8.02 -1.33
C LEU A 24 -5.96 7.02 -1.08
N LYS A 25 -7.16 7.53 -0.78
CA LYS A 25 -8.36 6.71 -0.52
C LYS A 25 -8.71 5.82 -1.72
N GLU A 26 -8.75 6.41 -2.92
CA GLU A 26 -9.06 5.67 -4.14
C GLU A 26 -8.03 4.57 -4.45
N GLU A 27 -6.75 4.88 -4.32
CA GLU A 27 -5.67 3.90 -4.55
C GLU A 27 -5.71 2.79 -3.50
N HIS A 28 -5.90 3.11 -2.22
CA HIS A 28 -6.02 2.12 -1.14
C HIS A 28 -7.20 1.18 -1.31
N ASP A 29 -8.39 1.70 -1.61
CA ASP A 29 -9.58 0.89 -1.86
C ASP A 29 -9.31 -0.12 -3.00
N ALA A 30 -8.71 0.35 -4.09
CA ALA A 30 -8.36 -0.50 -5.22
C ALA A 30 -7.31 -1.56 -4.84
N LEU A 31 -6.25 -1.18 -4.13
CA LEU A 31 -5.17 -2.08 -3.69
C LEU A 31 -5.72 -3.16 -2.75
N LYS A 32 -6.52 -2.79 -1.74
CA LYS A 32 -7.12 -3.73 -0.77
C LYS A 32 -8.08 -4.72 -1.44
N ILE A 33 -8.88 -4.27 -2.40
CA ILE A 33 -9.76 -5.15 -3.18
C ILE A 33 -8.93 -6.19 -3.95
N ARG A 34 -7.87 -5.75 -4.66
CA ARG A 34 -6.99 -6.67 -5.40
C ARG A 34 -6.28 -7.65 -4.48
N LEU A 35 -5.74 -7.17 -3.36
CA LEU A 35 -5.03 -7.98 -2.38
C LEU A 35 -5.93 -9.05 -1.77
N SER A 36 -7.17 -8.68 -1.42
CA SER A 36 -8.18 -9.62 -0.93
C SER A 36 -8.52 -10.70 -1.96
N ALA A 37 -8.62 -10.33 -3.24
CA ALA A 37 -8.87 -11.28 -4.32
C ALA A 37 -7.70 -12.26 -4.52
N VAL A 38 -6.46 -11.77 -4.50
CA VAL A 38 -5.24 -12.59 -4.57
C VAL A 38 -5.17 -13.54 -3.37
N GLN A 39 -5.40 -13.03 -2.16
CA GLN A 39 -5.38 -13.84 -0.94
C GLN A 39 -6.42 -14.96 -0.98
N ALA A 40 -7.66 -14.66 -1.38
CA ALA A 40 -8.72 -15.65 -1.48
C ALA A 40 -8.39 -16.77 -2.48
N LYS A 41 -7.81 -16.40 -3.64
CA LYS A 41 -7.31 -17.36 -4.63
C LYS A 41 -6.17 -18.21 -4.06
N ALA A 42 -5.19 -17.60 -3.39
CA ALA A 42 -4.08 -18.31 -2.76
C ALA A 42 -4.56 -19.33 -1.71
N GLN A 43 -5.54 -18.96 -0.87
CA GLN A 43 -6.18 -19.85 0.10
C GLN A 43 -6.95 -21.02 -0.55
N SER A 44 -7.37 -20.87 -1.80
CA SER A 44 -8.07 -21.92 -2.55
C SER A 44 -7.13 -22.96 -3.18
N VAL A 45 -5.84 -22.65 -3.35
CA VAL A 45 -4.83 -23.55 -3.96
C VAL A 45 -4.81 -24.91 -3.25
N GLY A 46 -4.79 -24.91 -1.92
CA GLY A 46 -4.77 -26.14 -1.12
C GLY A 46 -6.04 -27.01 -1.23
N LYS A 47 -7.13 -26.47 -1.81
CA LYS A 47 -8.42 -27.13 -2.00
C LYS A 47 -8.57 -27.74 -3.40
N MET A 48 -7.61 -27.51 -4.31
CA MET A 48 -7.65 -28.04 -5.67
C MET A 48 -7.57 -29.58 -5.67
N LYS A 49 -8.39 -30.19 -6.53
CA LYS A 49 -8.56 -31.65 -6.58
C LYS A 49 -7.31 -32.32 -7.12
N THR A 50 -6.64 -31.69 -8.08
CA THR A 50 -5.45 -32.23 -8.73
C THR A 50 -4.24 -31.31 -8.60
N VAL A 51 -3.04 -31.89 -8.72
CA VAL A 51 -1.78 -31.13 -8.75
C VAL A 51 -1.72 -30.18 -9.96
N PRO A 52 -2.10 -30.59 -11.19
CA PRO A 52 -2.12 -29.68 -12.33
C PRO A 52 -3.04 -28.45 -12.14
N GLU A 53 -4.22 -28.62 -11.56
CA GLU A 53 -5.12 -27.49 -11.25
C GLU A 53 -4.49 -26.52 -10.26
N ALA A 54 -3.85 -27.04 -9.20
CA ALA A 54 -3.16 -26.22 -8.22
C ALA A 54 -1.98 -25.45 -8.85
N MET A 55 -1.21 -26.11 -9.72
CA MET A 55 -0.10 -25.49 -10.44
C MET A 55 -0.55 -24.39 -11.40
N ALA A 56 -1.63 -24.61 -12.14
CA ALA A 56 -2.19 -23.59 -13.01
C ALA A 56 -2.60 -22.34 -12.22
N LEU A 57 -3.24 -22.52 -11.05
CA LEU A 57 -3.61 -21.41 -10.19
C LEU A 57 -2.40 -20.69 -9.57
N LEU A 58 -1.35 -21.41 -9.17
CA LEU A 58 -0.10 -20.80 -8.69
C LEU A 58 0.56 -19.95 -9.78
N GLN A 59 0.57 -20.41 -11.03
CA GLN A 59 1.12 -19.64 -12.15
C GLN A 59 0.32 -18.37 -12.42
N GLN A 60 -1.02 -18.45 -12.37
CA GLN A 60 -1.87 -17.28 -12.48
C GLN A 60 -1.60 -16.28 -11.35
N LEU A 61 -1.51 -16.77 -10.10
CA LEU A 61 -1.23 -15.93 -8.94
C LEU A 61 0.15 -15.25 -9.03
N ARG A 62 1.14 -15.90 -9.64
CA ARG A 62 2.47 -15.32 -9.91
C ARG A 62 2.38 -14.11 -10.84
N GLU A 63 1.59 -14.18 -11.89
CA GLU A 63 1.36 -13.04 -12.79
C GLU A 63 0.61 -11.92 -12.05
N GLU A 64 -0.50 -12.26 -11.37
CA GLU A 64 -1.32 -11.28 -10.65
C GLU A 64 -0.56 -10.52 -9.55
N ILE A 65 0.31 -11.20 -8.78
CA ILE A 65 1.09 -10.55 -7.73
C ILE A 65 2.24 -9.70 -8.30
N THR A 66 2.80 -10.09 -9.44
CA THR A 66 3.86 -9.29 -10.12
C THR A 66 3.29 -7.97 -10.64
N ASP A 67 2.08 -8.03 -11.22
CA ASP A 67 1.37 -6.83 -11.68
C ASP A 67 0.95 -5.97 -10.48
N PHE A 68 0.47 -6.58 -9.40
CA PHE A 68 0.14 -5.87 -8.17
C PHE A 68 1.36 -5.16 -7.56
N ARG A 69 2.52 -5.82 -7.51
CA ARG A 69 3.79 -5.24 -7.02
C ARG A 69 4.13 -3.94 -7.77
N THR A 70 3.98 -3.94 -9.09
CA THR A 70 4.24 -2.76 -9.91
C THR A 70 3.32 -1.58 -9.56
N GLU A 71 2.05 -1.86 -9.24
CA GLU A 71 1.11 -0.83 -8.81
C GLU A 71 1.40 -0.31 -7.41
N LEU A 72 1.74 -1.22 -6.48
CA LEU A 72 2.13 -0.87 -5.12
C LEU A 72 3.40 0.00 -5.11
N ASP A 73 4.41 -0.35 -5.91
CA ASP A 73 5.65 0.46 -6.03
C ASP A 73 5.37 1.87 -6.55
N ARG A 74 4.45 1.99 -7.52
CA ARG A 74 4.04 3.29 -8.06
C ARG A 74 3.33 4.13 -6.99
N HIS A 75 2.48 3.50 -6.20
CA HIS A 75 1.77 4.10 -5.08
C HIS A 75 2.76 4.60 -4.01
N ALA A 76 3.59 3.71 -3.47
CA ALA A 76 4.62 4.05 -2.48
C ALA A 76 5.58 5.16 -2.96
N THR A 77 6.02 5.11 -4.22
CA THR A 77 6.87 6.16 -4.81
C THR A 77 6.18 7.52 -4.82
N TRP A 78 4.88 7.56 -5.07
CA TRP A 78 4.12 8.81 -5.04
C TRP A 78 3.98 9.32 -3.60
N GLU A 79 3.72 8.45 -2.64
CA GLU A 79 3.58 8.83 -1.23
C GLU A 79 4.86 9.47 -0.69
N GLU A 80 6.01 8.83 -0.92
CA GLU A 80 7.33 9.33 -0.54
C GLU A 80 7.66 10.68 -1.16
N ARG A 81 7.28 10.88 -2.44
CA ARG A 81 7.65 12.10 -3.19
C ARG A 81 6.70 13.26 -2.96
N GLU A 82 5.44 12.98 -2.62
CA GLU A 82 4.39 13.99 -2.60
C GLU A 82 3.61 14.02 -1.29
N LEU A 83 2.99 12.90 -0.89
CA LEU A 83 2.07 12.86 0.24
C LEU A 83 2.80 13.08 1.57
N PHE A 84 3.82 12.26 1.89
CA PHE A 84 4.54 12.36 3.15
C PHE A 84 5.27 13.70 3.30
N PRO A 85 5.93 14.27 2.28
CA PRO A 85 6.48 15.63 2.37
C PRO A 85 5.41 16.68 2.64
N LEU A 86 4.22 16.55 2.06
CA LEU A 86 3.11 17.48 2.28
C LEU A 86 2.64 17.43 3.74
N LEU A 87 2.39 16.22 4.27
CA LEU A 87 2.04 16.00 5.68
C LEU A 87 3.13 16.52 6.63
N CYS A 88 4.39 16.16 6.38
CA CYS A 88 5.54 16.63 7.15
C CYS A 88 5.64 18.16 7.19
N SER A 89 5.45 18.82 6.05
CA SER A 89 5.53 20.29 5.97
C SER A 89 4.45 21.00 6.78
N TYR A 90 3.30 20.36 6.98
CA TYR A 90 2.21 20.87 7.80
C TYR A 90 2.51 20.67 9.29
N PHE A 91 2.79 19.43 9.69
CA PHE A 91 2.90 19.05 11.10
C PHE A 91 4.24 19.40 11.74
N ASN A 92 5.36 19.47 11.00
CA ASN A 92 6.64 19.94 11.54
C ASN A 92 6.63 21.43 11.94
N LYS A 93 5.56 22.18 11.62
CA LYS A 93 5.34 23.53 12.15
C LYS A 93 4.82 23.52 13.60
N TYR A 94 4.31 22.38 14.06
CA TYR A 94 3.79 22.19 15.41
C TYR A 94 4.84 21.47 16.27
N SER A 95 4.99 21.89 17.51
CA SER A 95 5.93 21.32 18.48
C SER A 95 5.46 19.93 18.95
N GLY A 96 5.65 18.89 18.13
CA GLY A 96 5.27 17.51 18.42
C GLY A 96 6.38 16.49 18.13
N PRO A 97 6.19 15.20 18.48
CA PRO A 97 7.09 14.13 18.08
C PRO A 97 7.21 14.04 16.55
N SER A 98 8.41 13.74 16.05
CA SER A 98 8.62 13.50 14.61
C SER A 98 7.81 12.29 14.15
N MET A 99 7.21 12.35 12.96
CA MET A 99 6.52 11.23 12.31
C MET A 99 7.45 10.13 11.78
N MET A 100 8.76 10.40 11.74
CA MET A 100 9.76 9.47 11.21
C MET A 100 9.70 8.03 11.76
N PRO A 101 9.45 7.78 13.07
CA PRO A 101 9.36 6.42 13.58
C PRO A 101 8.20 5.62 12.98
N SER A 102 7.06 6.27 12.73
CA SER A 102 5.88 5.62 12.16
C SER A 102 6.09 5.24 10.70
N PHE A 103 6.60 6.17 9.89
CA PHE A 103 6.93 5.88 8.48
C PHE A 103 8.02 4.81 8.34
N TRP A 104 8.98 4.77 9.27
CA TRP A 104 10.00 3.72 9.27
C TRP A 104 9.44 2.33 9.56
N VAL A 105 8.45 2.20 10.47
CA VAL A 105 7.78 0.91 10.71
C VAL A 105 7.03 0.45 9.46
N MET A 106 6.31 1.36 8.80
CA MET A 106 5.59 1.06 7.56
C MET A 106 6.54 0.59 6.45
N GLU A 107 7.68 1.26 6.26
CA GLU A 107 8.73 0.85 5.31
C GLU A 107 9.22 -0.58 5.58
N LYS A 108 9.40 -0.95 6.86
CA LYS A 108 9.83 -2.32 7.23
C LYS A 108 8.76 -3.37 6.95
N ASP A 109 7.49 -3.05 7.15
CA ASP A 109 6.39 -3.96 6.83
C ASP A 109 6.29 -4.20 5.31
N HIS A 110 6.47 -3.14 4.51
CA HIS A 110 6.52 -3.26 3.05
C HIS A 110 7.72 -4.12 2.61
N GLU A 111 8.94 -3.83 3.08
CA GLU A 111 10.11 -4.67 2.80
C GLU A 111 9.89 -6.15 3.19
N LEU A 112 9.26 -6.41 4.33
CA LEU A 112 8.97 -7.78 4.76
C LEU A 112 7.99 -8.46 3.81
N ALA A 113 6.91 -7.79 3.41
CA ALA A 113 5.98 -8.33 2.42
C ALA A 113 6.67 -8.67 1.09
N GLU A 114 7.57 -7.81 0.63
CA GLU A 114 8.36 -8.03 -0.60
C GLU A 114 9.17 -9.34 -0.53
N THR A 115 9.80 -9.63 0.62
CA THR A 115 10.54 -10.90 0.80
C THR A 115 9.64 -12.14 0.67
N PHE A 116 8.38 -12.06 1.11
CA PHE A 116 7.42 -13.14 0.95
C PHE A 116 6.92 -13.26 -0.49
N ILE A 117 6.74 -12.14 -1.20
CA ILE A 117 6.42 -12.14 -2.64
C ILE A 117 7.54 -12.81 -3.43
N ASP A 118 8.79 -12.43 -3.18
CA ASP A 118 9.96 -13.02 -3.85
C ASP A 118 10.05 -14.52 -3.55
N SER A 119 9.87 -14.91 -2.28
CA SER A 119 9.85 -16.32 -1.87
C SER A 119 8.74 -17.12 -2.56
N PHE A 120 7.57 -16.52 -2.80
CA PHE A 120 6.48 -17.13 -3.56
C PHE A 120 6.84 -17.30 -5.03
N VAL A 121 7.26 -16.22 -5.70
CA VAL A 121 7.59 -16.21 -7.13
C VAL A 121 8.69 -17.22 -7.43
N GLU A 122 9.78 -17.19 -6.66
CA GLU A 122 10.87 -18.13 -6.83
C GLU A 122 10.45 -19.58 -6.56
N SER A 123 9.57 -19.80 -5.59
CA SER A 123 9.06 -21.14 -5.29
C SER A 123 8.26 -21.66 -6.49
N VAL A 124 7.32 -20.87 -7.04
CA VAL A 124 6.56 -21.24 -8.24
C VAL A 124 7.49 -21.60 -9.41
N ASP A 125 8.52 -20.78 -9.66
CA ASP A 125 9.49 -21.00 -10.76
C ASP A 125 10.32 -22.28 -10.61
N ARG A 126 10.48 -22.78 -9.38
CA ARG A 126 11.23 -24.01 -9.08
C ARG A 126 10.37 -25.28 -9.07
N LEU A 127 9.04 -25.18 -9.04
CA LEU A 127 8.15 -26.35 -8.98
C LEU A 127 8.09 -27.05 -10.35
N SER A 128 8.53 -28.31 -10.41
CA SER A 128 8.43 -29.16 -11.61
C SER A 128 7.45 -30.33 -11.44
N LEU A 129 7.66 -31.15 -10.40
CA LEU A 129 6.75 -32.23 -9.99
C LEU A 129 6.48 -32.15 -8.49
N PRO A 130 5.70 -31.15 -8.04
CA PRO A 130 5.63 -30.83 -6.64
C PRO A 130 4.72 -31.77 -5.86
N SER A 131 5.08 -32.02 -4.60
CA SER A 131 4.18 -32.61 -3.63
C SER A 131 3.06 -31.63 -3.26
N ARG A 132 1.95 -32.14 -2.70
CA ARG A 132 0.89 -31.28 -2.16
C ARG A 132 1.38 -30.38 -1.02
N GLU A 133 2.41 -30.80 -0.31
CA GLU A 133 3.04 -30.02 0.76
C GLU A 133 3.78 -28.83 0.18
N ALA A 134 4.63 -29.04 -0.84
CA ALA A 134 5.35 -27.95 -1.51
C ALA A 134 4.41 -26.91 -2.14
N ILE A 135 3.28 -27.35 -2.70
CA ILE A 135 2.22 -26.45 -3.19
C ILE A 135 1.64 -25.59 -2.07
N ARG A 136 1.35 -26.18 -0.90
CA ARG A 136 0.79 -25.47 0.26
C ARG A 136 1.79 -24.46 0.82
N GLU A 137 3.04 -24.89 0.99
CA GLU A 137 4.14 -24.02 1.44
C GLU A 137 4.31 -22.83 0.49
N THR A 138 4.36 -23.08 -0.82
CA THR A 138 4.41 -22.02 -1.84
C THR A 138 3.25 -21.05 -1.68
N SER A 139 2.01 -21.53 -1.61
CA SER A 139 0.84 -20.66 -1.42
C SER A 139 0.86 -19.89 -0.10
N SER A 140 1.51 -20.42 0.93
CA SER A 140 1.59 -19.80 2.25
C SER A 140 2.42 -18.53 2.24
N HIS A 141 3.51 -18.47 1.45
CA HIS A 141 4.30 -17.26 1.27
C HIS A 141 3.44 -16.11 0.74
N LEU A 142 2.64 -16.37 -0.30
CA LEU A 142 1.75 -15.35 -0.86
C LEU A 142 0.66 -14.91 0.11
N ILE A 143 0.09 -15.85 0.89
CA ILE A 143 -0.89 -15.51 1.92
C ILE A 143 -0.27 -14.59 2.97
N GLN A 144 0.96 -14.84 3.40
CA GLN A 144 1.65 -13.98 4.36
C GLN A 144 1.94 -12.59 3.80
N ALA A 145 2.43 -12.49 2.55
CA ALA A 145 2.59 -11.22 1.87
C ALA A 145 1.27 -10.41 1.86
N CYS A 146 0.15 -11.07 1.51
CA CYS A 146 -1.15 -10.40 1.50
C CYS A 146 -1.60 -9.91 2.89
N LEU A 147 -1.31 -10.66 3.96
CA LEU A 147 -1.66 -10.25 5.31
C LEU A 147 -0.85 -9.03 5.75
N ILE A 148 0.46 -9.05 5.50
CA ILE A 148 1.37 -7.96 5.89
C ILE A 148 1.03 -6.69 5.12
N LEU A 149 0.81 -6.77 3.81
CA LEU A 149 0.45 -5.61 2.99
C LEU A 149 -0.90 -5.01 3.39
N ASN A 150 -1.87 -5.86 3.77
CA ASN A 150 -3.16 -5.34 4.24
C ASN A 150 -3.02 -4.63 5.58
N GLU A 151 -2.20 -5.15 6.49
CA GLU A 151 -1.87 -4.49 7.75
C GLU A 151 -1.13 -3.17 7.53
N HIS A 152 -0.16 -3.15 6.62
CA HIS A 152 0.57 -1.95 6.21
C HIS A 152 -0.37 -0.84 5.72
N LEU A 153 -1.28 -1.16 4.78
CA LEU A 153 -2.27 -0.20 4.29
C LEU A 153 -3.25 0.26 5.37
N ASN A 154 -3.61 -0.60 6.34
CA ASN A 154 -4.46 -0.19 7.47
C ASN A 154 -3.70 0.76 8.42
N LEU A 155 -2.44 0.45 8.73
CA LEU A 155 -1.60 1.28 9.58
C LEU A 155 -1.39 2.67 8.96
N GLU A 156 -1.20 2.72 7.65
CA GLU A 156 -1.14 3.97 6.91
C GLU A 156 -2.40 4.80 7.07
N GLU A 157 -3.57 4.20 6.87
CA GLU A 157 -4.85 4.89 7.01
C GLU A 157 -5.09 5.41 8.42
N ASP A 158 -4.77 4.58 9.43
CA ASP A 158 -4.90 4.93 10.85
C ASP A 158 -4.02 6.13 11.25
N ILE A 159 -2.97 6.42 10.47
CA ILE A 159 -2.07 7.54 10.69
C ILE A 159 -2.47 8.72 9.80
N VAL A 160 -2.60 8.51 8.49
CA VAL A 160 -2.74 9.57 7.49
C VAL A 160 -4.14 10.15 7.47
N TYR A 161 -5.20 9.36 7.67
CA TYR A 161 -6.57 9.89 7.63
C TYR A 161 -6.87 10.86 8.77
N PRO A 162 -6.53 10.58 10.05
CA PRO A 162 -6.73 11.55 11.12
C PRO A 162 -5.93 12.84 10.91
N MET A 163 -4.73 12.72 10.35
CA MET A 163 -3.89 13.86 10.01
C MET A 163 -4.50 14.72 8.89
N ALA A 164 -5.11 14.07 7.90
CA ALA A 164 -5.80 14.73 6.83
C ALA A 164 -7.05 15.47 7.31
N GLU A 165 -7.85 14.83 8.16
CA GLU A 165 -9.03 15.46 8.78
C GLU A 165 -8.64 16.72 9.56
N GLN A 166 -7.57 16.64 10.37
CA GLN A 166 -7.08 17.81 11.12
C GLN A 166 -6.66 18.97 10.21
N ILE A 167 -5.99 18.69 9.08
CA ILE A 167 -5.59 19.72 8.12
C ILE A 167 -6.83 20.37 7.48
N LEU A 168 -7.84 19.58 7.13
CA LEU A 168 -9.07 20.08 6.53
C LEU A 168 -9.86 20.96 7.51
N ASP A 169 -9.99 20.54 8.77
CA ASP A 169 -10.65 21.33 9.82
C ASP A 169 -9.92 22.67 10.07
N ASP A 170 -8.58 22.64 10.12
CA ASP A 170 -7.79 23.85 10.29
C ASP A 170 -7.96 24.80 9.10
N ILE A 171 -8.01 24.28 7.87
CA ILE A 171 -8.30 25.05 6.64
C ILE A 171 -9.68 25.70 6.74
N ASP A 172 -10.72 24.94 7.05
CA ASP A 172 -12.10 25.46 7.13
C ASP A 172 -12.24 26.54 8.21
N SER A 173 -11.52 26.40 9.33
CA SER A 173 -11.49 27.41 10.39
C SER A 173 -10.81 28.73 9.98
N LEU A 174 -9.86 28.68 9.04
CA LEU A 174 -9.14 29.87 8.54
C LEU A 174 -9.95 30.66 7.50
N PHE A 175 -10.94 30.03 6.86
CA PHE A 175 -11.80 30.64 5.83
C PHE A 175 -13.23 30.93 6.32
N SER A 176 -13.54 30.63 7.58
CA SER A 176 -14.79 30.97 8.28
C SER A 176 -14.70 32.32 9.00
#